data_AF-A0A8T7MKT3-F1
#
_entry.id   AF-A0A8T7MKT3-F1
#
_cell.length_a   1.000
_cell.length_b   1.000
_cell.length_c   1.000
_cell.angle_alpha   90.00
_cell.angle_beta   90.00
_cell.angle_gamma   90.00
#
_symmetry.space_group_name_H-M   'P 1'
#
loop_
_entity.id
_entity.type
_entity.pdbx_description
1 polymer ?
#
loop_
_entity_poly.entity_id
_entity_poly.type
_entity_poly.pdbx_seq_one_letter_code
_entity_poly.pdbx_strand_id
1 'polypeptide(L)'
;MEEPVPIFTKEGLVERIREIKNMGWIPNARPGNVGGIGNTLEDLLGIQENNLPIPNAAEWELKGQRIGSSSLTTLCHTEPSPKALRFVPAILLPKYGWPHKEAGKKYPETELSFRQTICGNVASDRGFKVEVNEKEQKIEISFNASLVGTRHAAWLESVKLRAGLGELNPQ
;
A
#
# COMPACT_ATOMS: atom_id res chain seq x y z
N MET A 1 -31.14 -14.00 7.30
CA MET A 1 -30.31 -15.20 7.23
C MET A 1 -29.09 -14.79 6.43
N GLU A 2 -27.89 -14.85 7.00
CA GLU A 2 -26.66 -14.60 6.23
C GLU A 2 -26.51 -15.70 5.18
N GLU A 3 -26.29 -15.33 3.92
CA GLU A 3 -25.96 -16.31 2.90
C GLU A 3 -24.59 -16.93 3.21
N PRO A 4 -24.44 -18.26 3.07
CA PRO A 4 -23.17 -18.91 3.34
C PRO A 4 -22.09 -18.38 2.38
N VAL A 5 -20.91 -18.10 2.93
CA VAL A 5 -19.75 -17.66 2.14
C VAL A 5 -19.49 -18.68 1.04
N PRO A 6 -19.42 -18.27 -0.24
CA PRO A 6 -19.20 -19.19 -1.34
C PRO A 6 -17.83 -19.86 -1.20
N ILE A 7 -17.82 -21.19 -1.16
CA ILE A 7 -16.59 -21.98 -1.18
C ILE A 7 -16.30 -22.32 -2.64
N PHE A 8 -15.14 -21.90 -3.12
CA PHE A 8 -14.70 -22.18 -4.47
C PHE A 8 -13.81 -23.41 -4.51
N THR A 9 -13.99 -24.26 -5.52
CA THR A 9 -12.90 -25.08 -6.07
C THR A 9 -12.17 -24.29 -7.14
N LYS A 10 -10.97 -24.72 -7.52
CA LYS A 10 -10.22 -24.08 -8.61
C LYS A 10 -11.03 -24.05 -9.90
N GLU A 11 -11.64 -25.18 -10.26
CA GLU A 11 -12.44 -25.34 -11.48
C GLU A 11 -13.69 -24.43 -11.42
N GLY A 12 -14.37 -24.40 -10.28
CA GLY A 12 -15.54 -23.56 -10.06
C GLY A 12 -15.20 -22.06 -10.12
N LEU A 13 -14.07 -21.65 -9.54
CA LEU A 13 -13.61 -20.25 -9.63
C LEU A 13 -13.31 -19.85 -11.09
N VAL A 14 -12.65 -20.73 -11.84
CA VAL A 14 -12.36 -20.49 -13.26
C VAL A 14 -13.64 -20.37 -14.09
N GLU A 15 -14.63 -21.23 -13.84
CA GLU A 15 -15.93 -21.17 -14.51
C GLU A 15 -16.65 -19.85 -14.22
N ARG A 16 -16.74 -19.45 -12.95
CA ARG A 16 -17.35 -18.18 -12.53
C ARG A 16 -16.65 -16.96 -13.15
N ILE A 17 -15.33 -16.96 -13.25
CA ILE A 17 -14.58 -15.89 -13.93
C ILE A 17 -14.90 -15.82 -15.43
N ARG A 18 -15.08 -16.98 -16.10
CA ARG A 18 -15.49 -17.02 -17.51
C ARG A 18 -16.92 -16.50 -17.71
N GLU A 19 -17.83 -16.84 -16.80
CA GLU A 19 -19.20 -16.30 -16.82
C GLU A 19 -19.18 -14.78 -16.68
N ILE A 20 -18.43 -14.24 -15.72
CA ILE A 20 -18.26 -12.79 -15.52
C ILE A 20 -17.72 -12.14 -16.80
N LYS A 21 -16.72 -12.75 -17.45
CA LYS A 21 -16.20 -12.26 -18.73
C LYS A 21 -17.29 -12.21 -19.81
N ASN A 22 -18.15 -13.22 -19.88
CA ASN A 22 -19.21 -13.31 -20.89
C ASN A 22 -20.37 -12.33 -20.66
N MET A 23 -20.50 -11.74 -19.47
CA MET A 23 -21.46 -10.66 -19.19
C MET A 23 -21.11 -9.35 -19.92
N GLY A 24 -19.89 -9.21 -20.44
CA GLY A 24 -19.45 -8.01 -21.16
C GLY A 24 -19.12 -6.85 -20.22
N TRP A 25 -19.57 -5.65 -20.56
CA TRP A 25 -19.29 -4.45 -19.76
C TRP A 25 -20.20 -4.37 -18.53
N ILE A 26 -19.59 -4.36 -17.35
CA ILE A 26 -20.29 -4.29 -16.08
C ILE A 26 -20.08 -2.91 -15.46
N PRO A 27 -21.14 -2.21 -15.03
CA PRO A 27 -21.03 -0.95 -14.29
C PRO A 27 -20.23 -1.13 -13.00
N ASN A 28 -19.35 -0.17 -12.69
CA ASN A 28 -18.60 -0.18 -11.43
C ASN A 28 -19.54 0.04 -10.25
N ALA A 29 -19.60 -0.93 -9.33
CA ALA A 29 -20.45 -0.87 -8.13
C ALA A 29 -20.06 0.27 -7.17
N ARG A 30 -18.79 0.72 -7.19
CA ARG A 30 -18.23 1.69 -6.25
C ARG A 30 -17.39 2.76 -6.96
N PRO A 31 -18.02 3.70 -7.68
CA PRO A 31 -17.31 4.75 -8.39
C PRO A 31 -16.54 5.67 -7.44
N GLY A 32 -15.31 6.05 -7.82
CA GLY A 32 -14.43 6.91 -7.02
C GLY A 32 -13.62 6.19 -5.94
N ASN A 33 -13.91 4.91 -5.65
CA ASN A 33 -13.06 4.09 -4.79
C ASN A 33 -11.87 3.54 -5.60
N VAL A 34 -10.66 3.65 -5.06
CA VAL A 34 -9.45 3.04 -5.63
C VAL A 34 -9.56 1.51 -5.73
N GLY A 35 -10.39 0.89 -4.87
CA GLY A 35 -10.70 -0.54 -4.86
C GLY A 35 -11.87 -0.97 -5.75
N GLY A 36 -12.50 -0.07 -6.51
CA GLY A 36 -13.78 -0.34 -7.20
C GLY A 36 -13.78 -1.55 -8.14
N ILE A 37 -12.66 -1.86 -8.81
CA ILE A 37 -12.54 -3.07 -9.65
C ILE A 37 -12.57 -4.34 -8.79
N GLY A 38 -11.77 -4.35 -7.71
CA GLY A 38 -11.71 -5.49 -6.80
C GLY A 38 -13.07 -5.74 -6.17
N ASN A 39 -13.70 -4.68 -5.64
CA ASN A 39 -15.04 -4.80 -5.04
C ASN A 39 -16.09 -5.28 -6.05
N THR A 40 -16.08 -4.79 -7.30
CA THR A 40 -17.02 -5.26 -8.32
C THR A 40 -16.81 -6.75 -8.62
N LEU A 41 -15.56 -7.22 -8.67
CA LEU A 41 -15.25 -8.64 -8.87
C LEU A 41 -15.72 -9.51 -7.68
N GLU A 42 -15.49 -9.03 -6.46
CA GLU A 42 -15.95 -9.69 -5.22
C GLU A 42 -17.48 -9.79 -5.18
N ASP A 43 -18.18 -8.68 -5.46
CA ASP A 43 -19.64 -8.62 -5.50
C ASP A 43 -20.21 -9.63 -6.53
N LEU A 44 -19.61 -9.73 -7.72
CA LEU A 44 -20.03 -10.67 -8.77
C LEU A 44 -19.78 -12.14 -8.40
N LEU A 45 -18.80 -12.40 -7.54
CA LEU A 45 -18.49 -13.74 -7.02
C LEU A 45 -19.27 -14.06 -5.74
N GLY A 46 -20.03 -13.11 -5.18
CA GLY A 46 -20.71 -13.27 -3.90
C GLY A 46 -19.75 -13.28 -2.70
N ILE A 47 -18.55 -12.74 -2.86
CA ILE A 47 -17.54 -12.64 -1.81
C ILE A 47 -17.83 -11.38 -1.00
N GLN A 48 -18.07 -11.55 0.30
CA GLN A 48 -18.23 -10.41 1.20
C GLN A 48 -16.88 -9.78 1.54
N GLU A 49 -16.79 -8.47 1.33
CA GLU A 49 -15.62 -7.68 1.70
C GLU A 49 -15.33 -7.83 3.21
N ASN A 50 -14.08 -8.13 3.53
CA ASN A 50 -13.61 -8.22 4.90
C ASN A 50 -12.16 -7.72 5.00
N ASN A 51 -11.71 -7.42 6.22
CA ASN A 51 -10.35 -6.92 6.50
C ASN A 51 -9.43 -8.00 7.09
N LEU A 52 -9.78 -9.28 6.92
CA LEU A 52 -8.98 -10.38 7.44
C LEU A 52 -7.79 -10.62 6.51
N PRO A 53 -6.58 -10.91 7.03
CA PRO A 53 -5.41 -11.22 6.22
C PRO A 53 -5.45 -12.69 5.75
N ILE A 54 -6.55 -13.10 5.15
CA ILE A 54 -6.79 -14.45 4.62
C ILE A 54 -7.23 -14.35 3.15
N PRO A 55 -7.02 -15.40 2.34
CA PRO A 55 -7.47 -15.38 0.95
C PRO A 55 -8.99 -15.19 0.84
N ASN A 56 -9.42 -14.36 -0.12
CA ASN A 56 -10.84 -14.02 -0.30
C ASN A 56 -11.66 -15.06 -1.10
N ALA A 57 -11.02 -16.05 -1.74
CA ALA A 57 -11.68 -17.13 -2.46
C ALA A 57 -11.11 -18.49 -2.02
N ALA A 58 -11.49 -18.97 -0.83
CA ALA A 58 -10.98 -20.20 -0.22
C ALA A 58 -9.44 -20.22 -0.08
N GLU A 59 -8.72 -20.91 -0.97
CA GLU A 59 -7.25 -20.98 -0.96
C GLU A 59 -6.60 -19.89 -1.83
N TRP A 60 -7.39 -19.11 -2.57
CA TRP A 60 -6.90 -18.14 -3.56
C TRP A 60 -7.20 -16.71 -3.15
N GLU A 61 -6.25 -15.82 -3.42
CA GLU A 61 -6.41 -14.37 -3.29
C GLU A 61 -6.66 -13.75 -4.66
N LEU A 62 -7.80 -13.09 -4.82
CA LEU A 62 -8.18 -12.43 -6.07
C LEU A 62 -7.71 -10.98 -6.11
N LYS A 63 -7.01 -10.61 -7.19
CA LYS A 63 -6.58 -9.23 -7.45
C LYS A 63 -7.07 -8.78 -8.84
N GLY A 64 -7.83 -7.69 -8.88
CA GLY A 64 -8.29 -7.07 -10.13
C GLY A 64 -7.42 -5.88 -10.53
N GLN A 65 -7.02 -5.82 -11.81
CA GLN A 65 -6.27 -4.69 -12.36
C GLN A 65 -6.67 -4.42 -13.82
N ARG A 66 -6.66 -3.14 -14.23
CA ARG A 66 -6.90 -2.77 -15.64
C ARG A 66 -5.73 -3.21 -16.51
N ILE A 67 -6.02 -3.79 -17.66
CA ILE A 67 -5.03 -4.06 -18.71
C ILE A 67 -4.35 -2.75 -19.12
N GLY A 68 -3.03 -2.76 -19.25
CA GLY A 68 -2.23 -1.59 -19.61
C GLY A 68 -2.02 -0.56 -18.48
N SER A 69 -2.51 -0.84 -17.26
CA SER A 69 -2.21 0.02 -16.11
C SER A 69 -0.72 -0.03 -15.77
N SER A 70 -0.08 1.13 -15.64
CA SER A 70 1.30 1.26 -15.13
C SER A 70 1.40 1.21 -13.60
N SER A 71 0.27 1.12 -12.90
CA SER A 71 0.26 1.03 -11.43
C SER A 71 0.75 -0.33 -10.95
N LEU A 72 1.38 -0.36 -9.78
CA LEU A 72 1.75 -1.60 -9.12
C LEU A 72 0.52 -2.35 -8.62
N THR A 73 0.60 -3.68 -8.62
CA THR A 73 -0.38 -4.56 -7.97
C THR A 73 -0.08 -4.64 -6.48
N THR A 74 -1.00 -4.18 -5.62
CA THR A 74 -0.84 -4.33 -4.17
C THR A 74 -1.11 -5.79 -3.77
N LEU A 75 -0.08 -6.47 -3.25
CA LEU A 75 -0.20 -7.84 -2.77
C LEU A 75 -0.89 -7.89 -1.40
N CYS A 76 -0.29 -7.23 -0.41
CA CYS A 76 -0.80 -7.13 0.94
C CYS A 76 -0.36 -5.82 1.61
N HIS A 77 -0.95 -5.53 2.76
CA HIS A 77 -0.53 -4.45 3.65
C HIS A 77 0.04 -5.07 4.92
N THR A 78 1.19 -4.55 5.38
CA THR A 78 1.79 -4.95 6.65
C THR A 78 2.30 -3.72 7.38
N GLU A 79 2.08 -3.68 8.69
CA GLU A 79 2.66 -2.64 9.56
C GLU A 79 4.06 -3.07 10.04
N PRO A 80 5.04 -2.15 10.13
CA PRO A 80 6.34 -2.45 10.68
C PRO A 80 6.23 -3.04 12.10
N SER A 81 7.08 -4.04 12.37
CA SER A 81 7.19 -4.62 13.70
C SER A 81 8.03 -3.72 14.61
N PRO A 82 7.68 -3.58 15.91
CA PRO A 82 6.46 -4.06 16.55
C PRO A 82 5.24 -3.18 16.22
N LYS A 83 4.14 -3.80 15.79
CA LYS A 83 2.91 -3.11 15.36
C LYS A 83 2.34 -2.15 16.41
N ALA A 84 2.52 -2.48 17.70
CA ALA A 84 2.08 -1.65 18.81
C ALA A 84 2.66 -0.22 18.78
N LEU A 85 3.84 -0.01 18.19
CA LEU A 85 4.44 1.32 18.07
C LEU A 85 3.75 2.20 17.02
N ARG A 86 2.97 1.61 16.10
CA ARG A 86 2.39 2.31 14.95
C ARG A 86 3.47 3.17 14.27
N PHE A 87 4.56 2.52 13.88
CA PHE A 87 5.82 3.17 13.49
C PHE A 87 5.65 4.25 12.41
N VAL A 88 4.77 4.02 11.43
CA VAL A 88 4.52 4.97 10.35
C VAL A 88 3.93 6.29 10.88
N PRO A 89 2.75 6.31 11.55
CA PRO A 89 2.20 7.55 12.08
C PRO A 89 2.97 8.11 13.29
N ALA A 90 3.67 7.29 14.07
CA ALA A 90 4.39 7.75 15.26
C ALA A 90 5.80 8.29 14.96
N ILE A 91 6.48 7.78 13.92
CA ILE A 91 7.88 8.07 13.64
C ILE A 91 8.07 8.59 12.21
N LEU A 92 7.71 7.80 11.18
CA LEU A 92 8.03 8.17 9.79
C LEU A 92 7.31 9.45 9.35
N LEU A 93 6.00 9.55 9.61
CA LEU A 93 5.22 10.71 9.20
C LEU A 93 5.65 12.00 9.94
N PRO A 94 5.77 12.03 11.28
CA PRO A 94 6.17 13.25 11.99
C PRO A 94 7.60 13.68 11.67
N LYS A 95 8.55 12.73 11.54
CA LYS A 95 9.97 13.04 11.35
C LYS A 95 10.37 13.26 9.90
N TYR A 96 9.79 12.49 8.97
CA TYR A 96 10.19 12.45 7.56
C TYR A 96 9.07 12.83 6.59
N GLY A 97 7.86 13.10 7.05
CA GLY A 97 6.76 13.56 6.21
C GLY A 97 6.99 14.97 5.65
N TRP A 98 6.31 15.28 4.55
CA TRP A 98 6.29 16.59 3.89
C TRP A 98 4.83 17.07 3.74
N PRO A 99 4.57 18.37 3.55
CA PRO A 99 3.21 18.87 3.39
C PRO A 99 2.42 18.10 2.33
N HIS A 100 1.21 17.68 2.69
CA HIS A 100 0.32 17.02 1.74
C HIS A 100 -0.09 17.99 0.63
N LYS A 101 -0.23 17.49 -0.62
CA LYS A 101 -0.57 18.34 -1.79
C LYS A 101 -1.91 19.10 -1.68
N GLU A 102 -2.80 18.59 -0.83
CA GLU A 102 -4.11 19.15 -0.49
C GLU A 102 -4.16 19.79 0.91
N ALA A 103 -3.01 19.97 1.58
CA ALA A 103 -2.93 20.71 2.84
C ALA A 103 -3.33 22.18 2.60
N GLY A 104 -4.12 22.75 3.51
CA GLY A 104 -4.75 24.06 3.36
C GLY A 104 -5.89 24.12 2.34
N LYS A 105 -6.21 23.00 1.67
CA LYS A 105 -7.35 22.88 0.75
C LYS A 105 -8.40 21.95 1.34
N LYS A 106 -8.21 20.64 1.14
CA LYS A 106 -9.09 19.59 1.66
C LYS A 106 -8.76 19.24 3.11
N TYR A 107 -7.49 19.39 3.49
CA TYR A 107 -6.98 19.06 4.81
C TYR A 107 -6.41 20.31 5.48
N PRO A 108 -6.19 20.31 6.81
CA PRO A 108 -5.51 21.40 7.50
C PRO A 108 -4.14 21.71 6.88
N GLU A 109 -3.64 22.94 7.06
CA GLU A 109 -2.31 23.34 6.58
C GLU A 109 -1.18 22.48 7.15
N THR A 110 -1.41 21.89 8.32
CA THR A 110 -0.47 21.00 9.02
C THR A 110 -0.46 19.56 8.50
N GLU A 111 -1.30 19.22 7.52
CA GLU A 111 -1.39 17.85 7.00
C GLU A 111 -0.08 17.43 6.33
N LEU A 112 0.47 16.31 6.76
CA LEU A 112 1.69 15.73 6.21
C LEU A 112 1.40 14.48 5.37
N SER A 113 2.34 14.15 4.49
CA SER A 113 2.34 12.95 3.67
C SER A 113 3.70 12.27 3.77
N PHE A 114 3.67 10.93 3.86
CA PHE A 114 4.83 10.08 3.71
C PHE A 114 4.51 9.00 2.66
N ARG A 115 4.22 9.44 1.44
CA ARG A 115 3.85 8.56 0.33
C ARG A 115 4.99 8.46 -0.67
N GLN A 116 5.62 7.30 -0.75
CA GLN A 116 6.70 7.01 -1.69
C GLN A 116 6.77 5.51 -2.00
N THR A 117 7.33 5.17 -3.15
CA THR A 117 7.73 3.81 -3.48
C THR A 117 9.19 3.66 -3.06
N ILE A 118 9.47 2.70 -2.18
CA ILE A 118 10.82 2.38 -1.71
C ILE A 118 11.22 1.04 -2.32
N CYS A 119 12.34 1.00 -3.01
CA CYS A 119 12.84 -0.18 -3.71
C CYS A 119 14.07 -0.75 -3.01
N GLY A 120 14.40 -2.02 -3.29
CA GLY A 120 15.60 -2.68 -2.73
C GLY A 120 16.87 -2.51 -3.56
N ASN A 121 16.77 -2.08 -4.82
CA ASN A 121 17.92 -1.94 -5.71
C ASN A 121 18.53 -0.54 -5.70
N VAL A 122 17.72 0.50 -5.52
CA VAL A 122 18.14 1.90 -5.54
C VAL A 122 17.38 2.68 -4.47
N ALA A 123 18.07 3.62 -3.83
CA ALA A 123 17.41 4.56 -2.94
C ALA A 123 16.43 5.43 -3.74
N SER A 124 15.29 5.72 -3.14
CA SER A 124 14.39 6.76 -3.63
C SER A 124 15.09 8.12 -3.64
N ASP A 125 14.54 9.07 -4.39
CA ASP A 125 15.08 10.43 -4.44
C ASP A 125 15.01 11.18 -3.08
N ARG A 126 14.29 10.62 -2.10
CA ARG A 126 14.28 11.05 -0.69
C ARG A 126 15.24 10.24 0.18
N GLY A 127 16.15 9.47 -0.40
CA GLY A 127 17.20 8.74 0.31
C GLY A 127 16.74 7.47 1.02
N PHE A 128 15.49 7.01 0.82
CA PHE A 128 15.00 5.77 1.44
C PHE A 128 15.24 4.54 0.57
N LYS A 129 15.63 3.42 1.15
CA LYS A 129 15.82 2.14 0.45
C LYS A 129 15.30 0.97 1.31
N VAL A 130 14.90 -0.13 0.67
CA VAL A 130 14.64 -1.40 1.36
C VAL A 130 15.94 -2.18 1.47
N GLU A 131 16.26 -2.67 2.65
CA GLU A 131 17.37 -3.61 2.89
C GLU A 131 16.81 -4.95 3.35
N VAL A 132 17.35 -6.05 2.82
CA VAL A 132 16.98 -7.41 3.24
C VAL A 132 18.07 -7.92 4.16
N ASN A 133 17.75 -8.04 5.44
CA ASN A 133 18.63 -8.59 6.45
C ASN A 133 18.35 -10.09 6.59
N GLU A 134 19.05 -10.90 5.81
CA GLU A 134 18.87 -12.36 5.79
C GLU A 134 19.22 -13.02 7.13
N LYS A 135 20.22 -12.49 7.84
CA LYS A 135 20.67 -13.03 9.12
C LYS A 135 19.58 -12.93 10.19
N GLU A 136 18.95 -11.77 10.29
CA GLU A 136 17.87 -11.51 11.25
C GLU A 136 16.48 -11.83 10.68
N GLN A 137 16.41 -12.26 9.41
CA GLN A 137 15.18 -12.53 8.65
C GLN A 137 14.21 -11.34 8.63
N LYS A 138 14.75 -10.13 8.38
CA LYS A 138 13.99 -8.87 8.38
C LYS A 138 14.05 -8.16 7.03
N ILE A 139 12.98 -7.42 6.77
CA ILE A 139 12.96 -6.35 5.77
C ILE A 139 13.07 -5.05 6.55
N GLU A 140 14.13 -4.30 6.32
CA GLU A 140 14.44 -3.05 6.99
C GLU A 140 14.29 -1.89 6.01
N ILE A 141 13.97 -0.71 6.53
CA ILE A 141 14.01 0.53 5.75
C ILE A 141 15.28 1.26 6.16
N SER A 142 16.07 1.69 5.20
CA SER A 142 17.22 2.57 5.41
C SER A 142 16.92 3.98 4.92
N PHE A 143 17.58 4.96 5.52
CA PHE A 143 17.57 6.35 5.14
C PHE A 143 19.01 6.89 5.08
N ASN A 144 19.38 7.39 3.91
CA ASN A 144 20.67 8.03 3.71
C ASN A 144 20.50 9.46 3.18
N ALA A 145 20.80 10.43 4.03
CA ALA A 145 20.71 11.86 3.71
C ALA A 145 21.60 12.28 2.54
N SER A 146 22.73 11.61 2.28
CA SER A 146 23.62 11.96 1.17
C SER A 146 23.07 11.55 -0.21
N LEU A 147 22.07 10.66 -0.23
CA LEU A 147 21.38 10.22 -1.44
C LEU A 147 20.11 11.01 -1.74
N VAL A 148 19.81 12.03 -0.93
CA VAL A 148 18.64 12.89 -1.12
C VAL A 148 18.90 13.84 -2.29
N GLY A 149 18.01 13.81 -3.28
CA GLY A 149 18.09 14.68 -4.44
C GLY A 149 18.02 16.17 -4.04
N THR A 150 18.78 17.01 -4.73
CA THR A 150 18.90 18.45 -4.42
C THR A 150 17.56 19.19 -4.40
N ARG A 151 16.58 18.74 -5.18
CA ARG A 151 15.21 19.29 -5.18
C ARG A 151 14.47 19.11 -3.85
N HIS A 152 14.97 18.27 -2.96
CA HIS A 152 14.42 18.02 -1.64
C HIS A 152 15.20 18.70 -0.51
N ALA A 153 16.10 19.66 -0.81
CA ALA A 153 16.92 20.35 0.18
C ALA A 153 16.10 20.98 1.33
N ALA A 154 15.00 21.69 1.02
CA ALA A 154 14.15 22.29 2.06
C ALA A 154 13.49 21.23 2.97
N TRP A 155 13.09 20.09 2.39
CA TRP A 155 12.60 18.96 3.17
C TRP A 155 13.71 18.33 4.00
N LEU A 156 14.92 18.17 3.46
CA LEU A 156 16.06 17.61 4.17
C LEU A 156 16.47 18.45 5.38
N GLU A 157 16.45 19.78 5.28
CA GLU A 157 16.66 20.67 6.42
C GLU A 157 15.58 20.46 7.51
N SER A 158 14.32 20.25 7.11
CA SER A 158 13.27 19.89 8.08
C SER A 158 13.51 18.53 8.74
N VAL A 159 14.06 17.55 8.01
CA VAL A 159 14.41 16.23 8.54
C VAL A 159 15.59 16.34 9.50
N LYS A 160 16.61 17.12 9.16
CA LYS A 160 17.76 17.42 10.02
C LYS A 160 17.31 17.94 11.40
N LEU A 161 16.33 18.84 11.42
CA LEU A 161 15.77 19.40 12.66
C LEU A 161 14.90 18.41 13.45
N ARG A 162 14.14 17.54 12.76
CA ARG A 162 13.17 16.62 13.40
C ARG A 162 13.74 15.25 13.78
N ALA A 163 14.76 14.80 13.07
CA ALA A 163 15.27 13.42 13.13
C ALA A 163 16.80 13.33 13.13
N GLY A 164 17.49 14.38 12.67
CA GLY A 164 18.90 14.31 12.29
C GLY A 164 19.09 13.78 10.86
N LEU A 165 20.35 13.62 10.44
CA LEU A 165 20.73 13.12 9.11
C LEU A 165 21.38 11.72 9.13
N GLY A 166 21.38 11.09 10.31
CA GLY A 166 21.81 9.70 10.46
C GLY A 166 20.78 8.71 9.94
N GLU A 167 21.12 7.44 10.01
CA GLU A 167 20.23 6.32 9.73
C GLU A 167 18.97 6.36 10.62
N LEU A 168 17.90 5.69 10.18
CA LEU A 168 16.68 5.50 10.97
C LEU A 168 17.02 4.86 12.32
N ASN A 169 16.59 5.50 13.39
CA ASN A 169 16.72 4.97 14.75
C ASN A 169 15.46 5.28 15.58
N PRO A 170 14.70 4.26 16.00
CA PRO A 170 14.90 2.83 15.69
C PRO A 170 14.74 2.53 14.19
N GLN A 171 15.40 1.46 13.73
CA GLN A 171 15.26 0.89 12.39
C GLN A 171 14.30 -0.30 12.41
#